data_AF-A0A7S3N313-F1
#
_entry.id   AF-A0A7S3N313-F1
#
_cell.length_a   1.000
_cell.length_b   1.000
_cell.length_c   1.000
_cell.angle_alpha   90.00
_cell.angle_beta   90.00
_cell.angle_gamma   90.00
#
_symmetry.space_group_name_H-M   'P 1'
#
loop_
_entity.id
_entity.type
_entity.pdbx_description
1 polymer ?
#
loop_
_entity_poly.entity_id
_entity_poly.type
_entity_poly.pdbx_seq_one_letter_code
_entity_poly.pdbx_strand_id
1 'polypeptide(L)'
;IKELEQINADIDNKLNDVNATIQAADKAIQSLTKEPIVELTCFVKPPEAILNIFNALMILLNRKQNWKSAQKAMTNPTKFIILLLNYDKDNMSEEMLNKLDKWIEKHNLTDIENVKKINSAAVCIAEFVVAINNYGKIAAEFKPMLARKKENEQLIAQKVEDVQRIL
;
A
#
# COMPACT_ATOMS: atom_id res chain seq x y z
N ILE A 1 4.54 19.48 28.21
CA ILE A 1 5.56 19.88 27.20
C ILE A 1 6.30 18.64 26.70
N LYS A 2 7.07 17.92 27.55
CA LYS A 2 7.73 16.65 27.16
C LYS A 2 6.81 15.60 26.50
N GLU A 3 5.61 15.36 27.03
CA GLU A 3 4.67 14.39 26.43
C GLU A 3 4.18 14.82 25.05
N LEU A 4 3.99 16.12 24.81
CA LEU A 4 3.57 16.65 23.51
C LEU A 4 4.72 16.58 22.49
N GLU A 5 5.95 16.86 22.93
CA GLU A 5 7.16 16.71 22.10
C GLU A 5 7.37 15.26 21.68
N GLN A 6 7.11 14.32 22.58
CA GLN A 6 7.25 12.88 22.32
C GLN A 6 6.18 12.38 21.34
N ILE A 7 4.92 12.80 21.52
CA ILE A 7 3.83 12.53 20.56
C ILE A 7 4.15 13.11 19.17
N ASN A 8 4.72 14.33 19.10
CA ASN A 8 5.09 14.94 17.84
C ASN A 8 6.24 14.18 17.14
N ALA A 9 7.26 13.75 17.89
CA ALA A 9 8.35 12.95 17.34
C ALA A 9 7.85 11.60 16.79
N ASP A 10 6.92 10.94 17.51
CA ASP A 10 6.32 9.68 17.06
C ASP A 10 5.50 9.85 15.77
N ILE A 11 4.79 10.97 15.65
CA ILE A 11 4.04 11.35 14.44
C ILE A 11 4.99 11.61 13.26
N ASP A 12 6.08 12.34 13.48
CA ASP A 12 7.04 12.68 12.42
C ASP A 12 7.81 11.45 11.93
N ASN A 13 8.15 10.52 12.84
CA ASN A 13 8.73 9.22 12.48
C ASN A 13 7.76 8.39 11.63
N LYS A 14 6.49 8.28 12.04
CA LYS A 14 5.47 7.58 11.26
C LYS A 14 5.22 8.23 9.90
N LEU A 15 5.27 9.56 9.81
CA LEU A 15 5.21 10.27 8.53
C LEU A 15 6.34 9.87 7.59
N ASN A 16 7.57 9.76 8.12
CA ASN A 16 8.72 9.34 7.32
C ASN A 16 8.57 7.89 6.84
N ASP A 17 8.10 6.98 7.70
CA ASP A 17 7.85 5.57 7.33
C ASP A 17 6.75 5.45 6.27
N VAL A 18 5.67 6.22 6.40
CA VAL A 18 4.60 6.33 5.39
C VAL A 18 5.17 6.82 4.06
N ASN A 19 5.93 7.92 4.08
CA ASN A 19 6.50 8.51 2.87
C ASN A 19 7.45 7.54 2.16
N ALA A 20 8.30 6.84 2.92
CA ALA A 20 9.20 5.83 2.37
C ALA A 20 8.43 4.66 1.74
N THR A 21 7.35 4.21 2.38
CA THR A 21 6.51 3.12 1.88
C THR A 21 5.78 3.50 0.60
N ILE A 22 5.24 4.73 0.53
CA ILE A 22 4.59 5.24 -0.69
C ILE A 22 5.60 5.34 -1.83
N GLN A 23 6.79 5.90 -1.56
CA GLN A 23 7.84 6.00 -2.57
C GLN A 23 8.28 4.64 -3.10
N ALA A 24 8.36 3.63 -2.22
CA ALA A 24 8.67 2.27 -2.63
C ALA A 24 7.59 1.68 -3.56
N ALA A 25 6.31 1.88 -3.23
CA ALA A 25 5.19 1.45 -4.08
C ALA A 25 5.21 2.14 -5.46
N ASP A 26 5.40 3.45 -5.48
CA ASP A 26 5.45 4.24 -6.72
C ASP A 26 6.64 3.82 -7.59
N LYS A 27 7.81 3.60 -6.97
CA LYS A 27 9.02 3.14 -7.66
C LYS A 27 8.83 1.75 -8.28
N ALA A 28 8.21 0.82 -7.56
CA ALA A 28 7.95 -0.53 -8.05
C ALA A 28 7.07 -0.52 -9.31
N ILE A 29 6.03 0.32 -9.34
CA ILE A 29 5.17 0.44 -10.52
C ILE A 29 5.86 1.21 -11.65
N GLN A 30 6.67 2.24 -11.36
CA GLN A 30 7.42 2.96 -12.39
C GLN A 30 8.45 2.09 -13.11
N SER A 31 9.00 1.08 -12.43
CA SER A 31 9.88 0.08 -13.06
C SER A 31 9.13 -0.96 -13.91
N LEU A 32 7.80 -0.96 -13.90
CA LEU A 32 6.98 -1.94 -14.59
C LEU A 32 6.88 -1.64 -16.09
N THR A 33 7.48 -2.50 -16.90
CA THR A 33 7.38 -2.42 -18.37
C THR A 33 6.25 -3.30 -18.91
N LYS A 34 5.87 -3.10 -20.18
CA LYS A 34 4.70 -3.77 -20.78
C LYS A 34 5.02 -5.21 -21.17
N GLU A 35 6.24 -5.47 -21.59
CA GLU A 35 6.69 -6.75 -22.16
C GLU A 35 6.51 -7.91 -21.16
N PRO A 36 6.98 -7.81 -19.90
CA PRO A 36 6.83 -8.90 -18.93
C PRO A 36 5.37 -9.09 -18.49
N ILE A 37 4.50 -8.08 -18.63
CA ILE A 37 3.05 -8.23 -18.41
C ILE A 37 2.41 -9.05 -19.53
N VAL A 38 2.83 -8.82 -20.78
CA VAL A 38 2.32 -9.61 -21.92
C VAL A 38 2.69 -11.08 -21.74
N GLU A 39 3.92 -11.37 -21.32
CA GLU A 39 4.34 -12.75 -20.99
C GLU A 39 3.43 -13.40 -19.94
N LEU A 40 3.05 -12.64 -18.90
CA LEU A 40 2.13 -13.13 -17.88
C LEU A 40 0.76 -13.52 -18.46
N THR A 41 0.25 -12.80 -19.46
CA THR A 41 -1.03 -13.14 -20.10
C THR A 41 -1.00 -14.44 -20.91
N CYS A 42 0.19 -14.88 -21.34
CA CYS A 42 0.37 -16.10 -22.13
C CYS A 42 0.28 -17.38 -21.27
N PHE A 43 0.34 -17.29 -19.94
CA PHE A 43 0.19 -18.47 -19.08
C PHE A 43 -1.25 -19.00 -19.15
N VAL A 44 -1.39 -20.21 -19.71
CA VAL A 44 -2.65 -20.98 -19.66
C VAL A 44 -2.92 -21.45 -18.22
N LYS A 45 -1.87 -21.90 -17.53
CA LYS A 45 -1.89 -22.24 -16.11
C LYS A 45 -0.71 -21.52 -15.43
N PRO A 46 -0.94 -20.47 -14.64
CA PRO A 46 0.14 -19.74 -14.00
C PRO A 46 0.82 -20.61 -12.94
N PRO A 47 2.13 -20.44 -12.70
CA PRO A 47 2.80 -20.97 -11.52
C PRO A 47 2.09 -20.50 -10.23
N GLU A 48 2.12 -21.32 -9.19
CA GLU A 48 1.40 -21.03 -7.94
C GLU A 48 1.83 -19.69 -7.31
N ALA A 49 3.13 -19.38 -7.33
CA ALA A 49 3.64 -18.09 -6.85
C ALA A 49 3.00 -16.89 -7.57
N ILE A 50 2.91 -16.96 -8.91
CA ILE A 50 2.28 -15.93 -9.73
C ILE A 50 0.79 -15.83 -9.40
N LEU A 51 0.10 -16.96 -9.32
CA LEU A 51 -1.32 -17.01 -8.99
C LEU A 51 -1.61 -16.33 -7.64
N ASN A 52 -0.77 -16.58 -6.63
CA ASN A 52 -0.94 -16.02 -5.29
C ASN A 52 -0.71 -14.50 -5.27
N ILE A 53 0.30 -14.00 -5.98
CA ILE A 53 0.55 -12.54 -6.13
C ILE A 53 -0.65 -11.87 -6.78
N PHE A 54 -1.14 -12.43 -7.89
CA PHE A 54 -2.27 -11.83 -8.61
C PHE A 54 -3.59 -11.95 -7.84
N ASN A 55 -3.79 -13.01 -7.07
CA ASN A 55 -4.94 -13.12 -6.18
C ASN A 55 -4.91 -12.06 -5.08
N ALA A 56 -3.73 -11.77 -4.51
CA ALA A 56 -3.55 -10.67 -3.56
C ALA A 56 -3.86 -9.32 -4.19
N LEU A 57 -3.37 -9.08 -5.42
CA LEU A 57 -3.72 -7.87 -6.17
C LEU A 57 -5.22 -7.78 -6.47
N MET A 58 -5.89 -8.90 -6.77
CA MET A 58 -7.34 -8.91 -6.99
C MET A 58 -8.10 -8.57 -5.70
N ILE A 59 -7.58 -8.90 -4.51
CA ILE A 59 -8.16 -8.45 -3.23
C ILE A 59 -8.11 -6.92 -3.14
N LEU A 60 -6.96 -6.31 -3.42
CA LEU A 60 -6.81 -4.85 -3.46
C LEU A 60 -7.77 -4.18 -4.44
N LEU A 61 -7.90 -4.73 -5.64
CA LEU A 61 -8.81 -4.19 -6.66
C LEU A 61 -10.30 -4.51 -6.41
N ASN A 62 -10.64 -5.14 -5.28
CA ASN A 62 -11.96 -5.64 -4.94
C ASN A 62 -12.59 -6.50 -6.06
N ARG A 63 -11.79 -7.40 -6.62
CA ARG A 63 -12.17 -8.33 -7.69
C ARG A 63 -12.09 -9.78 -7.23
N LYS A 64 -12.69 -10.67 -8.02
CA LYS A 64 -12.69 -12.11 -7.74
C LYS A 64 -11.26 -12.66 -7.81
N GLN A 65 -10.82 -13.35 -6.74
CA GLN A 65 -9.50 -13.99 -6.66
C GLN A 65 -9.44 -15.24 -7.55
N ASN A 66 -9.10 -15.07 -8.82
CA ASN A 66 -8.77 -16.16 -9.72
C ASN A 66 -7.96 -15.64 -10.92
N TRP A 67 -7.27 -16.56 -11.58
CA TRP A 67 -6.44 -16.25 -12.73
C TRP A 67 -7.21 -15.57 -13.87
N LYS A 68 -8.44 -16.00 -14.18
CA LYS A 68 -9.25 -15.41 -15.25
C LYS A 68 -9.53 -13.92 -15.02
N SER A 69 -9.77 -13.53 -13.77
CA SER A 69 -9.95 -12.12 -13.38
C SER A 69 -8.66 -11.33 -13.53
N ALA A 70 -7.53 -11.90 -13.09
CA ALA A 70 -6.21 -11.28 -13.22
C ALA A 70 -5.79 -11.11 -14.70
N GLN A 71 -5.95 -12.16 -15.51
CA GLN A 71 -5.65 -12.13 -16.94
C GLN A 71 -6.50 -11.10 -17.68
N LYS A 72 -7.79 -10.96 -17.32
CA LYS A 72 -8.66 -9.92 -17.85
C LYS A 72 -8.16 -8.51 -17.48
N ALA A 73 -7.62 -8.33 -16.28
CA ALA A 73 -7.05 -7.05 -15.87
C ALA A 73 -5.78 -6.71 -16.68
N MET A 74 -4.96 -7.72 -16.99
CA MET A 74 -3.71 -7.57 -17.75
C MET A 74 -3.89 -7.51 -19.27
N THR A 75 -5.09 -7.77 -19.80
CA THR A 75 -5.36 -7.78 -21.26
C THR A 75 -4.94 -6.48 -21.95
N ASN A 76 -5.01 -5.36 -21.23
CA ASN A 76 -4.41 -4.11 -21.68
C ASN A 76 -3.33 -3.68 -20.67
N PRO A 77 -2.05 -4.03 -20.90
CA PRO A 77 -0.95 -3.72 -20.00
C PRO A 77 -0.83 -2.23 -19.69
N THR A 78 -1.08 -1.36 -20.67
CA THR A 78 -1.00 0.10 -20.47
C THR A 78 -2.07 0.58 -19.49
N LYS A 79 -3.32 0.14 -19.68
CA LYS A 79 -4.41 0.48 -18.75
C LYS A 79 -4.20 -0.14 -17.37
N PHE A 80 -3.62 -1.34 -17.33
CA PHE A 80 -3.31 -2.01 -16.07
C PHE A 80 -2.26 -1.25 -15.26
N ILE A 81 -1.16 -0.80 -15.88
CA ILE A 81 -0.14 0.02 -15.21
C ILE A 81 -0.76 1.32 -14.69
N ILE A 82 -1.56 2.01 -15.52
CA ILE A 82 -2.25 3.25 -15.12
C ILE A 82 -3.21 3.01 -13.94
N LEU A 83 -3.90 1.87 -13.91
CA LEU A 83 -4.78 1.49 -12.79
C LEU A 83 -4.00 1.34 -11.48
N LEU A 84 -2.80 0.74 -11.53
CA LEU A 84 -1.94 0.57 -10.36
C LEU A 84 -1.36 1.92 -9.89
N LEU A 85 -0.91 2.76 -10.82
CA LEU A 85 -0.39 4.11 -10.51
C LEU A 85 -1.44 5.02 -9.86
N ASN A 86 -2.70 4.91 -10.29
CA ASN A 86 -3.80 5.72 -9.77
C ASN A 86 -4.62 4.97 -8.72
N TYR A 87 -4.07 3.93 -8.09
CA TYR A 87 -4.79 3.18 -7.07
C TYR A 87 -5.06 4.08 -5.85
N ASP A 88 -6.33 4.12 -5.42
CA ASP A 88 -6.77 4.87 -4.25
C ASP A 88 -6.37 4.14 -2.97
N LYS A 89 -5.15 4.46 -2.50
CA LYS A 89 -4.59 3.91 -1.26
C LYS A 89 -5.26 4.47 0.00
N ASP A 90 -5.92 5.63 -0.07
CA ASP A 90 -6.48 6.31 1.09
C ASP A 90 -7.81 5.69 1.57
N ASN A 91 -8.50 4.97 0.66
CA ASN A 91 -9.84 4.44 0.86
C ASN A 91 -9.89 2.90 1.04
N MET A 92 -8.83 2.32 1.62
CA MET A 92 -8.80 0.89 1.95
C MET A 92 -9.58 0.58 3.23
N SER A 93 -10.43 -0.45 3.19
CA SER A 93 -11.15 -0.92 4.37
C SER A 93 -10.28 -1.82 5.24
N GLU A 94 -10.53 -1.81 6.55
CA GLU A 94 -9.81 -2.66 7.50
C GLU A 94 -10.02 -4.16 7.21
N GLU A 95 -11.21 -4.54 6.73
CA GLU A 95 -11.50 -5.91 6.28
C GLU A 95 -10.60 -6.32 5.11
N MET A 96 -10.42 -5.44 4.12
CA MET A 96 -9.56 -5.69 2.97
C MET A 96 -8.09 -5.83 3.40
N LEU A 97 -7.61 -4.94 4.27
CA LEU A 97 -6.24 -4.99 4.79
C LEU A 97 -6.00 -6.29 5.57
N ASN A 98 -6.89 -6.65 6.49
CA ASN A 98 -6.77 -7.89 7.27
C ASN A 98 -6.80 -9.13 6.38
N LYS A 99 -7.62 -9.13 5.32
CA LYS A 99 -7.67 -10.24 4.36
C LYS A 99 -6.38 -10.33 3.54
N LEU A 100 -5.88 -9.19 3.09
CA LEU A 100 -4.66 -9.11 2.29
C LEU A 100 -3.44 -9.53 3.09
N ASP A 101 -3.34 -9.09 4.34
CA ASP A 101 -2.22 -9.38 5.22
C ASP A 101 -2.08 -10.88 5.49
N LYS A 102 -3.19 -11.53 5.87
CA LYS A 102 -3.25 -12.99 6.03
C LYS A 102 -2.87 -13.72 4.75
N TRP A 103 -3.19 -13.15 3.58
CA TRP A 103 -2.84 -13.74 2.29
C TRP A 103 -1.34 -13.62 2.00
N ILE A 104 -0.74 -12.45 2.27
CA ILE A 104 0.69 -12.19 2.11
C ILE A 104 1.50 -13.16 2.98
N GLU A 105 1.16 -13.28 4.26
CA GLU A 105 1.85 -14.17 5.21
C GLU A 105 1.69 -15.64 4.82
N LYS A 106 0.46 -16.08 4.54
CA LYS A 106 0.18 -17.48 4.20
C LYS A 106 0.92 -17.96 2.95
N HIS A 107 1.04 -17.10 1.95
CA HIS A 107 1.63 -17.45 0.66
C HIS A 107 3.09 -16.98 0.52
N ASN A 108 3.68 -16.44 1.59
CA ASN A 108 5.04 -15.92 1.63
C ASN A 108 5.37 -15.05 0.41
N LEU A 109 4.51 -14.06 0.12
CA LEU A 109 4.66 -13.20 -1.08
C LEU A 109 5.94 -12.35 -1.07
N THR A 110 6.69 -12.36 0.04
CA THR A 110 8.00 -11.75 0.22
C THR A 110 9.16 -12.59 -0.37
N ASP A 111 8.92 -13.82 -0.82
CA ASP A 111 9.93 -14.64 -1.51
C ASP A 111 10.13 -14.19 -2.97
N ILE A 112 10.81 -13.05 -3.11
CA ILE A 112 11.05 -12.38 -4.40
C ILE A 112 12.03 -13.18 -5.27
N GLU A 113 12.96 -13.95 -4.69
CA GLU A 113 14.00 -14.65 -5.45
C GLU A 113 13.43 -15.71 -6.38
N ASN A 114 12.45 -16.47 -5.90
CA ASN A 114 11.79 -17.50 -6.72
C ASN A 114 10.88 -16.88 -7.78
N VAL A 115 10.20 -15.78 -7.47
CA VAL A 115 9.34 -15.05 -8.42
C VAL A 115 10.16 -14.39 -9.52
N LYS A 116 11.33 -13.84 -9.18
CA LYS A 116 12.23 -13.16 -10.12
C LYS A 116 12.74 -14.08 -11.23
N LYS A 117 12.93 -15.36 -10.93
CA LYS A 117 13.30 -16.38 -11.94
C LYS A 117 12.18 -16.67 -12.93
N ILE A 118 10.93 -16.38 -12.56
CA ILE A 118 9.75 -16.65 -13.38
C ILE A 118 9.42 -15.42 -14.23
N ASN A 119 9.28 -14.25 -13.60
CA ASN A 119 8.87 -13.03 -14.30
C ASN A 119 9.18 -11.76 -13.47
N SER A 120 9.74 -10.74 -14.10
CA SER A 120 10.12 -9.47 -13.45
C SER A 120 8.94 -8.57 -13.12
N ALA A 121 7.87 -8.55 -13.93
CA ALA A 121 6.65 -7.80 -13.61
C ALA A 121 5.95 -8.36 -12.36
N ALA A 122 5.96 -9.68 -12.18
CA ALA A 122 5.37 -10.29 -11.00
C ALA A 122 6.09 -9.88 -9.71
N VAL A 123 7.41 -9.68 -9.75
CA VAL A 123 8.18 -9.11 -8.63
C VAL A 123 7.72 -7.70 -8.30
N CYS A 124 7.67 -6.82 -9.30
CA CYS A 124 7.23 -5.43 -9.11
C CYS A 124 5.81 -5.36 -8.53
N ILE A 125 4.91 -6.24 -9.00
CA ILE A 125 3.54 -6.33 -8.49
C ILE A 125 3.51 -6.85 -7.06
N ALA A 126 4.33 -7.85 -6.71
CA ALA A 126 4.42 -8.35 -5.33
C ALA A 126 4.92 -7.25 -4.37
N GLU A 127 5.99 -6.54 -4.75
CA GLU A 127 6.52 -5.40 -3.99
C GLU A 127 5.47 -4.30 -3.83
N PHE A 128 4.74 -3.97 -4.89
CA PHE A 128 3.65 -3.00 -4.84
C PHE A 128 2.55 -3.43 -3.85
N VAL A 129 2.09 -4.69 -3.92
CA VAL A 129 1.04 -5.21 -3.03
C VAL A 129 1.47 -5.13 -1.56
N VAL A 130 2.71 -5.53 -1.27
CA VAL A 130 3.27 -5.46 0.10
C VAL A 130 3.40 -4.03 0.57
N ALA A 131 3.89 -3.12 -0.27
CA ALA A 131 4.02 -1.71 0.07
C ALA A 131 2.66 -1.05 0.34
N ILE A 132 1.64 -1.35 -0.47
CA ILE A 132 0.27 -0.85 -0.23
C ILE A 132 -0.33 -1.41 1.06
N ASN A 133 -0.12 -2.70 1.36
CA ASN A 133 -0.57 -3.29 2.62
C ASN A 133 0.06 -2.59 3.83
N ASN A 134 1.39 -2.38 3.79
CA ASN A 134 2.12 -1.69 4.84
C ASN A 134 1.66 -0.24 5.00
N TYR A 135 1.48 0.47 3.89
CA TYR A 135 0.92 1.81 3.90
C TYR A 135 -0.46 1.84 4.56
N GLY A 136 -1.35 0.92 4.19
CA GLY A 136 -2.70 0.85 4.75
C GLY A 136 -2.71 0.63 6.26
N LYS A 137 -1.83 -0.24 6.77
CA LYS A 137 -1.63 -0.46 8.21
C LYS A 137 -1.16 0.80 8.92
N ILE A 138 -0.10 1.44 8.41
CA ILE A 138 0.45 2.64 9.03
C ILE A 138 -0.55 3.79 8.95
N ALA A 139 -1.25 3.96 7.82
CA ALA A 139 -2.27 4.99 7.65
C ALA A 139 -3.45 4.81 8.61
N ALA A 140 -3.87 3.57 8.89
CA ALA A 140 -4.91 3.28 9.87
C ALA A 140 -4.50 3.69 11.29
N GLU A 141 -3.24 3.45 11.69
CA GLU A 141 -2.69 3.93 12.97
C GLU A 141 -2.48 5.45 12.98
N PHE A 142 -2.10 6.03 11.85
CA PHE A 142 -1.66 7.41 11.74
C PHE A 142 -2.83 8.42 11.67
N LYS A 143 -3.92 8.08 10.98
CA LYS A 143 -5.14 8.93 10.88
C LYS A 143 -5.64 9.44 12.25
N PRO A 144 -5.81 8.60 13.29
CA PRO A 144 -6.24 9.10 14.60
C PRO A 144 -5.16 9.94 15.30
N MET A 145 -3.88 9.65 15.11
CA MET A 145 -2.77 10.44 15.67
C MET A 145 -2.74 11.87 15.09
N LEU A 146 -2.95 12.00 13.77
CA LEU A 146 -3.07 13.29 13.09
C LEU A 146 -4.25 14.12 13.58
N ALA A 147 -5.42 13.49 13.73
CA ALA A 147 -6.60 14.16 14.26
C ALA A 147 -6.35 14.71 15.67
N ARG A 148 -5.73 13.90 16.53
CA ARG A 148 -5.36 14.29 17.89
C ARG A 148 -4.31 15.40 17.92
N LYS A 149 -3.33 15.39 17.02
CA LYS A 149 -2.34 16.47 16.90
C LYS A 149 -3.02 17.79 16.55
N LYS A 150 -3.90 17.80 15.55
CA LYS A 150 -4.64 19.00 15.13
C LYS A 150 -5.53 19.55 16.25
N GLU A 151 -6.22 18.67 16.98
CA GLU A 151 -7.03 19.05 18.15
C GLU A 151 -6.18 19.65 19.27
N ASN A 152 -5.03 19.04 19.57
CA ASN A 152 -4.09 19.54 20.57
C ASN A 152 -3.51 20.92 20.18
N GLU A 153 -3.15 21.12 18.91
CA GLU A 153 -2.65 22.40 18.40
C GLU A 153 -3.71 23.50 18.52
N GLN A 154 -4.98 23.20 18.20
CA GLN A 154 -6.10 24.12 18.38
C GLN A 154 -6.32 24.48 19.86
N LEU A 155 -6.25 23.49 20.76
CA LEU A 155 -6.40 23.72 22.20
C LEU A 155 -5.28 24.61 22.76
N ILE A 156 -4.04 24.39 22.29
CA ILE A 156 -2.89 25.23 22.68
C ILE A 156 -3.08 26.65 22.17
N ALA A 157 -3.45 26.83 20.90
CA ALA A 157 -3.69 28.15 20.32
C ALA A 157 -4.77 28.92 21.09
N GLN A 158 -5.87 28.26 21.45
CA GLN A 158 -6.95 28.87 22.22
C GLN A 158 -6.50 29.24 23.64
N LYS A 159 -5.75 28.37 24.31
CA LYS A 159 -5.17 28.70 25.64
C LYS A 159 -4.19 29.87 25.58
N VAL A 160 -3.41 29.99 24.51
CA VAL A 160 -2.49 31.12 24.31
C VAL A 160 -3.28 32.42 24.11
N GLU A 161 -4.35 32.40 23.31
CA GLU A 161 -5.25 33.56 23.17
C GLU A 161 -5.92 33.94 24.48
N ASP A 162 -6.42 32.97 25.26
CA ASP A 162 -7.06 33.25 26.55
C ASP A 162 -6.09 33.90 27.54
N VAL A 163 -4.83 33.42 27.60
CA VAL A 163 -3.78 34.04 28.42
C VAL A 163 -3.48 35.48 27.96
N GLN A 164 -3.45 35.73 26.65
CA GLN A 164 -3.24 37.07 26.09
C GLN A 164 -4.42 38.04 26.33
N ARG A 165 -5.64 37.53 26.52
CA ARG A 165 -6.82 38.36 26.83
C ARG A 165 -6.91 38.80 28.29
N ILE A 166 -6.21 38.08 29.19
CA ILE A 166 -6.21 38.35 30.63
C ILE A 166 -5.02 39.27 31.03
N LEU A 167 -4.04 39.43 30.14
CA LEU A 167 -2.91 40.36 30.25
C LEU A 167 -3.23 41.71 29.59
#